data_AF-A0A7H0Y383-F1
#
_entry.id   AF-A0A7H0Y383-F1
#
_cell.length_a   1.000
_cell.length_b   1.000
_cell.length_c   1.000
_cell.angle_alpha   90.00
_cell.angle_beta   90.00
_cell.angle_gamma   90.00
#
_symmetry.space_group_name_H-M   'P 1'
#
loop_
_entity.id
_entity.type
_entity.pdbx_description
1 polymer ?
#
loop_
_entity_poly.entity_id
_entity_poly.type
_entity_poly.pdbx_seq_one_letter_code
_entity_poly.pdbx_strand_id
1 'polypeptide(L)'
;MSIVNAVAVHDQKVPYHSNLTLEQLCYFLDISPKATNLITSMKFMLNTVERLNELLERSSFSKHPLTLLVKMRKEHIDTYGYTNKSDFTYDYYLDKQAALERLFQESMEPFKLNRFKTDDPELIYDTYVSRGKYSTSLEVALYI
;
A
#
# COMPACT_ATOMS: atom_id res chain seq x y z
N MET A 1 -43.74 24.90 -15.15
CA MET A 1 -43.08 23.58 -15.05
C MET A 1 -41.74 23.69 -15.75
N SER A 2 -40.64 23.76 -15.00
CA SER A 2 -39.29 23.71 -15.58
C SER A 2 -38.82 22.26 -15.60
N ILE A 3 -38.46 21.78 -16.79
CA ILE A 3 -37.91 20.46 -17.01
C ILE A 3 -36.45 20.51 -16.59
N VAL A 4 -36.12 19.78 -15.53
CA VAL A 4 -34.73 19.59 -15.08
C VAL A 4 -34.06 18.67 -16.09
N ASN A 5 -33.14 19.21 -16.89
CA ASN A 5 -32.21 18.40 -17.67
C ASN A 5 -31.27 17.70 -16.68
N ALA A 6 -31.62 16.47 -16.31
CA ALA A 6 -30.70 15.55 -15.68
C ALA A 6 -29.60 15.22 -16.71
N VAL A 7 -28.45 15.87 -16.58
CA VAL A 7 -27.22 15.44 -17.26
C VAL A 7 -26.93 14.04 -16.75
N ALA A 8 -27.14 13.03 -17.59
CA ALA A 8 -26.70 11.68 -17.31
C ALA A 8 -25.18 11.72 -17.11
N VAL A 9 -24.72 11.58 -15.88
CA VAL A 9 -23.33 11.25 -15.59
C VAL A 9 -23.14 9.85 -16.16
N HIS A 10 -22.49 9.77 -17.33
CA HIS A 10 -22.05 8.49 -17.83
C HIS A 10 -21.02 7.94 -16.84
N ASP A 11 -21.43 6.94 -16.06
CA ASP A 11 -20.53 6.03 -15.34
C ASP A 11 -19.71 5.27 -16.38
N GLN A 12 -18.72 5.94 -17.00
CA GLN A 12 -17.72 5.27 -17.81
C GLN A 12 -16.85 4.46 -16.86
N LYS A 13 -17.28 3.23 -16.59
CA LYS A 13 -16.48 2.24 -15.88
C LYS A 13 -15.21 2.00 -16.70
N VAL A 14 -14.06 2.18 -16.09
CA VAL A 14 -12.77 1.83 -16.70
C VAL A 14 -12.84 0.36 -17.14
N PRO A 15 -12.57 0.04 -18.43
CA PRO A 15 -12.56 -1.35 -18.88
C PRO A 15 -11.55 -2.19 -18.11
N TYR A 16 -11.91 -3.44 -17.81
CA TYR A 16 -10.96 -4.37 -17.18
C TYR A 16 -9.91 -4.83 -18.21
N HIS A 17 -8.65 -4.74 -17.83
CA HIS A 17 -7.49 -5.13 -18.63
C HIS A 17 -6.90 -6.43 -18.07
N SER A 18 -7.22 -7.57 -18.69
CA SER A 18 -6.82 -8.90 -18.20
C SER A 18 -5.33 -9.18 -18.19
N ASN A 19 -4.56 -8.42 -18.99
CA ASN A 19 -3.12 -8.57 -19.13
C ASN A 19 -2.39 -7.27 -18.74
N LEU A 20 -3.01 -6.46 -17.87
CA LEU A 20 -2.44 -5.19 -17.42
C LEU A 20 -1.10 -5.41 -16.74
N THR A 21 -0.07 -4.73 -17.20
CA THR A 21 1.24 -4.71 -16.55
C THR A 21 1.42 -3.43 -15.73
N LEU A 22 2.35 -3.45 -14.78
CA LEU A 22 2.72 -2.25 -14.03
C LEU A 22 3.25 -1.14 -14.96
N GLU A 23 3.98 -1.50 -16.02
CA GLU A 23 4.49 -0.53 -17.00
C GLU A 23 3.35 0.17 -17.74
N GLN A 24 2.36 -0.59 -18.20
CA GLN A 24 1.15 -0.05 -18.83
C GLN A 24 0.35 0.82 -17.86
N LEU A 25 0.24 0.41 -16.59
CA LEU A 25 -0.41 1.19 -15.56
C LEU A 25 0.31 2.53 -15.32
N CYS A 26 1.65 2.52 -15.22
CA CYS A 26 2.43 3.74 -15.11
C CYS A 26 2.22 4.66 -16.32
N TYR A 27 2.16 4.12 -17.53
CA TYR A 27 1.83 4.87 -18.73
C TYR A 27 0.44 5.51 -18.65
N PHE A 28 -0.60 4.75 -18.27
CA PHE A 28 -1.96 5.27 -18.14
C PHE A 28 -2.11 6.36 -17.08
N LEU A 29 -1.32 6.29 -16.01
CA LEU A 29 -1.35 7.24 -14.90
C LEU A 29 -0.34 8.39 -15.06
N ASP A 30 0.33 8.51 -16.21
CA ASP A 30 1.39 9.49 -16.47
C ASP A 30 2.49 9.50 -15.38
N ILE A 31 2.83 8.31 -14.88
CA ILE A 31 3.87 8.13 -13.87
C ILE A 31 5.22 8.04 -14.57
N SER A 32 6.07 9.02 -14.32
CA SER A 32 7.44 9.03 -14.83
C SER A 32 8.21 7.77 -14.37
N PRO A 33 8.98 7.11 -15.27
CA PRO A 33 9.84 5.99 -14.88
C PRO A 33 10.92 6.39 -13.85
N LYS A 34 11.18 7.69 -13.68
CA LYS A 34 12.10 8.23 -12.66
C LYS A 34 11.49 8.27 -11.24
N ALA A 35 10.18 8.03 -11.11
CA ALA A 35 9.50 7.99 -9.81
C ALA A 35 9.75 6.65 -9.08
N THR A 36 11.02 6.31 -8.86
CA THR A 36 11.46 4.99 -8.39
C THR A 36 10.79 4.57 -7.08
N ASN A 37 10.68 5.46 -6.10
CA ASN A 37 10.03 5.16 -4.82
C ASN A 37 8.54 4.82 -4.96
N LEU A 38 7.83 5.53 -5.85
CA LEU A 38 6.43 5.26 -6.16
C LEU A 38 6.30 3.91 -6.87
N ILE A 39 7.13 3.66 -7.88
CA ILE A 39 7.14 2.41 -8.64
C ILE A 39 7.47 1.22 -7.73
N THR A 40 8.43 1.33 -6.82
CA THR A 40 8.72 0.27 -5.83
C THR A 40 7.52 -0.01 -4.94
N SER A 41 6.84 1.04 -4.47
CA SER A 41 5.62 0.88 -3.66
C SER A 41 4.50 0.21 -4.45
N MET A 42 4.34 0.57 -5.73
CA MET A 42 3.38 -0.06 -6.63
C MET A 42 3.71 -1.53 -6.90
N LYS A 43 4.99 -1.89 -7.13
CA LYS A 43 5.42 -3.29 -7.33
C LYS A 43 5.03 -4.18 -6.16
N PHE A 44 5.19 -3.68 -4.94
CA PHE A 44 4.82 -4.43 -3.73
C PHE A 44 3.30 -4.57 -3.58
N MET A 45 2.55 -3.47 -3.71
CA MET A 45 1.11 -3.47 -3.41
C MET A 45 0.20 -3.93 -4.55
N LEU A 46 0.68 -3.85 -5.80
CA LEU A 46 -0.09 -4.15 -7.02
C LEU A 46 0.47 -5.40 -7.69
N ASN A 47 0.61 -6.45 -6.91
CA ASN A 47 1.24 -7.71 -7.31
C ASN A 47 0.32 -8.65 -8.10
N THR A 48 -0.94 -8.26 -8.34
CA THR A 48 -1.88 -8.99 -9.22
C THR A 48 -2.51 -8.06 -10.25
N VAL A 49 -3.01 -8.64 -11.34
CA VAL A 49 -3.73 -7.91 -12.40
C VAL A 49 -4.98 -7.23 -11.84
N GLU A 50 -5.67 -7.88 -10.90
CA GLU A 50 -6.87 -7.33 -10.25
C GLU A 50 -6.52 -6.07 -9.46
N ARG A 51 -5.39 -6.07 -8.73
CA ARG A 51 -4.92 -4.90 -7.97
C ARG A 51 -4.47 -3.75 -8.87
N LEU A 52 -3.85 -4.05 -10.01
CA LEU A 52 -3.49 -3.05 -11.01
C LEU A 52 -4.75 -2.39 -11.59
N ASN A 53 -5.77 -3.18 -11.95
CA ASN A 53 -7.05 -2.68 -12.46
C ASN A 53 -7.81 -1.88 -11.41
N GLU A 54 -7.81 -2.33 -10.14
CA GLU A 54 -8.44 -1.60 -9.04
C GLU A 54 -7.81 -0.20 -8.87
N LEU A 55 -6.47 -0.08 -8.95
CA LEU A 55 -5.83 1.23 -8.90
C LEU A 55 -6.26 2.09 -10.08
N LEU A 56 -6.27 1.54 -11.30
CA LEU A 56 -6.65 2.27 -12.51
C LEU A 56 -8.10 2.79 -12.45
N GLU A 57 -9.04 1.93 -12.05
CA GLU A 57 -10.45 2.27 -11.86
C GLU A 57 -10.60 3.40 -10.83
N ARG A 58 -9.97 3.25 -9.65
CA ARG A 58 -10.06 4.23 -8.56
C ARG A 58 -9.30 5.53 -8.86
N SER A 59 -8.33 5.52 -9.77
CA SER A 59 -7.56 6.72 -10.17
C SER A 59 -8.35 7.64 -11.10
N SER A 60 -9.34 7.11 -11.82
CA SER A 60 -10.19 7.88 -12.74
C SER A 60 -11.02 8.95 -12.03
N PHE A 61 -11.15 8.87 -10.70
CA PHE A 61 -11.88 9.81 -9.86
C PHE A 61 -10.98 10.87 -9.18
N SER A 62 -10.03 11.42 -9.94
CA SER A 62 -9.23 12.62 -9.63
C SER A 62 -8.30 12.57 -8.42
N LYS A 63 -7.89 11.39 -7.93
CA LYS A 63 -6.90 11.27 -6.85
C LYS A 63 -5.51 11.01 -7.41
N HIS A 64 -4.52 11.75 -6.92
CA HIS A 64 -3.11 11.48 -7.22
C HIS A 64 -2.78 10.01 -6.86
N PRO A 65 -2.10 9.22 -7.73
CA PRO A 65 -1.85 7.80 -7.51
C PRO A 65 -1.25 7.48 -6.14
N LEU A 66 -0.34 8.33 -5.65
CA LEU A 66 0.25 8.17 -4.31
C LEU A 66 -0.79 8.21 -3.18
N THR A 67 -1.73 9.17 -3.20
CA THR A 67 -2.78 9.28 -2.17
C THR A 67 -3.67 8.05 -2.16
N LEU A 68 -3.96 7.53 -3.36
CA LEU A 68 -4.77 6.34 -3.52
C LEU A 68 -4.04 5.09 -3.04
N LEU A 69 -2.75 4.94 -3.35
CA LEU A 69 -1.91 3.86 -2.82
C LEU A 69 -1.82 3.90 -1.30
N VAL A 70 -1.70 5.07 -0.68
CA VAL A 70 -1.74 5.21 0.78
C VAL A 70 -3.08 4.73 1.34
N LYS A 71 -4.21 5.05 0.68
CA LYS A 71 -5.54 4.55 1.09
C LYS A 71 -5.62 3.03 0.96
N MET A 72 -5.18 2.49 -0.18
CA MET A 72 -5.17 1.04 -0.43
C MET A 72 -4.28 0.29 0.55
N ARG A 73 -3.12 0.85 0.93
CA ARG A 73 -2.25 0.31 1.99
C ARG A 73 -3.01 0.18 3.31
N LYS A 74 -3.70 1.24 3.75
CA LYS A 74 -4.47 1.23 5.00
C LYS A 74 -5.58 0.16 4.99
N GLU A 75 -6.32 0.07 3.88
CA GLU A 75 -7.34 -0.98 3.66
C GLU A 75 -6.72 -2.39 3.75
N HIS A 76 -5.51 -2.56 3.22
CA HIS A 76 -4.79 -3.84 3.28
C HIS A 76 -4.29 -4.16 4.69
N ILE A 77 -3.79 -3.17 5.44
CA ILE A 77 -3.44 -3.33 6.87
C ILE A 77 -4.69 -3.73 7.67
N ASP A 78 -5.83 -3.10 7.38
CA ASP A 78 -7.09 -3.42 8.06
C ASP A 78 -7.58 -4.84 7.78
N THR A 79 -7.31 -5.37 6.59
CA THR A 79 -7.77 -6.70 6.15
C THR A 79 -6.81 -7.83 6.51
N TYR A 80 -5.49 -7.61 6.35
CA TYR A 80 -4.47 -8.67 6.40
C TYR A 80 -3.35 -8.45 7.44
N GLY A 81 -3.33 -7.27 8.08
CA GLY A 81 -2.36 -6.96 9.11
C GLY A 81 -2.51 -7.83 10.37
N TYR A 82 -1.49 -7.84 11.21
CA TYR A 82 -1.52 -8.56 12.48
C TYR A 82 -2.56 -7.97 13.44
N THR A 83 -3.39 -8.84 14.02
CA THR A 83 -4.42 -8.45 15.00
C THR A 83 -3.90 -8.51 16.44
N ASN A 84 -2.81 -9.24 16.68
CA ASN A 84 -2.19 -9.39 17.98
C ASN A 84 -0.67 -9.49 17.87
N LYS A 85 0.00 -9.21 18.99
CA LYS A 85 1.47 -9.22 19.10
C LYS A 85 2.06 -10.62 18.95
N SER A 86 1.43 -11.64 19.54
CA SER A 86 1.97 -13.01 19.55
C SER A 86 2.17 -13.56 18.14
N ASP A 87 1.20 -13.36 17.24
CA ASP A 87 1.30 -13.82 15.86
C ASP A 87 2.42 -13.08 15.11
N PHE A 88 2.56 -11.77 15.34
CA PHE A 88 3.65 -10.99 14.76
C PHE A 88 5.01 -11.50 15.25
N THR A 89 5.18 -11.67 16.56
CA THR A 89 6.42 -12.14 17.16
C THR A 89 6.80 -13.53 16.66
N TYR A 90 5.83 -14.44 16.56
CA TYR A 90 6.04 -15.77 16.01
C TYR A 90 6.53 -15.71 14.56
N ASP A 91 5.81 -15.01 13.68
CA ASP A 91 6.19 -14.86 12.27
C ASP A 91 7.54 -14.16 12.11
N TYR A 92 7.85 -13.17 12.97
CA TYR A 92 9.11 -12.43 12.92
C TYR A 92 10.33 -13.33 13.18
N TYR A 93 10.23 -14.27 14.11
CA TYR A 93 11.31 -15.23 14.36
C TYR A 93 11.48 -16.25 13.23
N LEU A 94 10.44 -16.51 12.44
CA LEU A 94 10.51 -17.37 11.26
C LEU A 94 11.08 -16.63 10.05
N ASP A 95 10.55 -15.44 9.77
CA ASP A 95 10.94 -14.58 8.67
C ASP A 95 10.72 -13.10 9.05
N LYS A 96 11.80 -12.48 9.53
CA LYS A 96 11.84 -11.06 9.92
C LYS A 96 11.34 -10.15 8.80
N GLN A 97 11.75 -10.39 7.56
CA GLN A 97 11.40 -9.50 6.46
C GLN A 97 9.91 -9.62 6.15
N ALA A 98 9.40 -10.83 5.96
CA ALA A 98 7.99 -11.05 5.66
C ALA A 98 7.06 -10.56 6.77
N ALA A 99 7.44 -10.76 8.04
CA ALA A 99 6.66 -10.27 9.17
C ALA A 99 6.58 -8.74 9.20
N LEU A 100 7.69 -8.04 8.97
CA LEU A 100 7.69 -6.58 8.87
C LEU A 100 6.92 -6.08 7.63
N GLU A 101 7.06 -6.75 6.48
CA GLU A 101 6.29 -6.44 5.27
C GLU A 101 4.79 -6.59 5.50
N ARG A 102 4.36 -7.62 6.25
CA ARG A 102 2.96 -7.81 6.61
C ARG A 102 2.48 -6.82 7.67
N LEU A 103 3.31 -6.47 8.66
CA LEU A 103 2.96 -5.49 9.69
C LEU A 103 2.71 -4.11 9.07
N PHE A 104 3.63 -3.67 8.21
CA PHE A 104 3.59 -2.33 7.62
C PHE A 104 2.87 -2.26 6.28
N GLN A 105 2.65 -3.39 5.59
CA GLN A 105 2.17 -3.43 4.20
C GLN A 105 3.02 -2.55 3.27
N GLU A 106 4.34 -2.69 3.42
CA GLU A 106 5.36 -2.00 2.65
C GLU A 106 6.49 -2.99 2.36
N SER A 107 7.16 -2.86 1.20
CA SER A 107 8.42 -3.58 0.97
C SER A 107 9.45 -3.20 2.04
N MET A 108 10.13 -4.21 2.60
CA MET A 108 11.21 -4.08 3.57
C MET A 108 12.56 -4.27 2.90
N GLU A 109 12.87 -3.37 1.98
CA GLU A 109 14.19 -3.26 1.37
C GLU A 109 15.31 -3.22 2.43
N PRO A 110 16.54 -3.68 2.11
CA PRO A 110 17.63 -3.78 3.09
C PRO A 110 17.90 -2.49 3.87
N PHE A 111 17.77 -1.32 3.23
CA PHE A 111 17.97 -0.03 3.90
C PHE A 111 16.91 0.27 4.97
N LYS A 112 15.67 -0.24 4.84
CA LYS A 112 14.61 -0.11 5.86
C LYS A 112 14.87 -1.06 7.02
N LEU A 113 15.25 -2.31 6.72
CA LEU A 113 15.61 -3.29 7.75
C LEU A 113 16.75 -2.77 8.63
N ASN A 114 17.76 -2.16 8.02
CA ASN A 114 18.91 -1.56 8.72
C ASN A 114 18.57 -0.31 9.56
N ARG A 115 17.34 0.21 9.50
CA ARG A 115 16.92 1.35 10.32
C ARG A 115 16.41 0.94 11.70
N PHE A 116 15.96 -0.31 11.84
CA PHE A 116 15.57 -0.85 13.13
C PHE A 116 16.83 -1.09 13.96
N LYS A 117 16.97 -0.39 15.09
CA LYS A 117 18.12 -0.52 16.01
C LYS A 117 17.94 -1.63 17.04
N THR A 118 16.86 -2.38 16.92
CA THR A 118 16.54 -3.53 17.75
C THR A 118 16.16 -4.71 16.87
N ASP A 119 16.37 -5.91 17.41
CA ASP A 119 15.82 -7.15 16.87
C ASP A 119 14.69 -7.70 17.75
N ASP A 120 14.26 -6.96 18.78
CA ASP A 120 13.13 -7.32 19.64
C ASP A 120 11.78 -7.05 18.92
N PRO A 121 11.06 -8.11 18.49
CA PRO A 121 9.78 -7.93 17.82
C PRO A 121 8.70 -7.36 18.72
N GLU A 122 8.72 -7.62 20.03
CA GLU A 122 7.69 -7.09 20.92
C GLU A 122 7.80 -5.57 21.03
N LEU A 123 9.02 -5.06 21.17
CA LEU A 123 9.30 -3.62 21.16
C LEU A 123 8.89 -2.96 19.83
N ILE A 124 9.17 -3.61 18.70
CA ILE A 124 8.76 -3.12 17.37
C ILE A 124 7.24 -3.01 17.28
N TYR A 125 6.52 -4.06 17.69
CA TYR A 125 5.06 -4.10 17.64
C TYR A 125 4.43 -3.06 18.57
N ASP A 126 4.91 -2.95 19.81
CA ASP A 126 4.41 -1.96 20.77
C ASP A 126 4.64 -0.53 20.28
N THR A 127 5.82 -0.28 19.71
CA THR A 127 6.12 1.03 19.11
C THR A 127 5.15 1.31 17.96
N TYR A 128 4.95 0.36 17.05
CA TYR A 128 3.98 0.49 15.96
C TYR A 128 2.55 0.82 16.46
N VAL A 129 2.06 0.10 17.48
CA VAL A 129 0.74 0.37 18.07
C VAL A 129 0.69 1.76 18.69
N SER A 130 1.73 2.17 19.42
CA SER A 130 1.79 3.48 20.08
C SER A 130 1.84 4.66 19.10
N ARG A 131 2.50 4.48 17.95
CA ARG A 131 2.56 5.47 16.86
C ARG A 131 1.26 5.50 16.05
N GLY A 132 0.55 4.37 16.03
CA GLY A 132 -0.72 4.18 15.38
C GLY A 132 -0.62 3.23 14.19
N LYS A 133 -1.68 2.44 13.98
CA LYS A 133 -1.81 1.34 13.00
C LYS A 133 -1.44 1.69 11.54
N TYR A 134 -1.31 2.95 11.18
CA TYR A 134 -0.96 3.35 9.81
C TYR A 134 0.44 3.95 9.65
N SER A 135 1.23 3.94 10.75
CA SER A 135 2.62 4.39 10.75
C SER A 135 3.44 3.61 9.72
N THR A 136 4.43 4.27 9.13
CA THR A 136 5.36 3.61 8.21
C THR A 136 6.47 2.90 8.98
N SER A 137 7.17 1.95 8.35
CA SER A 137 8.31 1.29 9.02
C SER A 137 9.41 2.28 9.39
N LEU A 138 9.66 3.28 8.54
CA LEU A 138 10.63 4.33 8.82
C LEU A 138 10.19 5.24 9.96
N GLU A 139 8.90 5.55 10.08
CA GLU A 139 8.39 6.30 11.23
C GLU A 139 8.61 5.51 12.52
N VAL A 140 8.23 4.24 12.55
CA VAL A 140 8.40 3.39 13.73
C VAL A 140 9.88 3.25 14.10
N ALA A 141 10.77 3.04 13.11
CA ALA A 141 12.21 2.93 13.34
C ALA A 141 12.86 4.20 13.93
N LEU A 142 12.21 5.37 13.89
CA LEU A 142 12.73 6.58 14.56
C LEU A 142 12.55 6.56 16.08
N TYR A 143 11.66 5.72 16.60
CA TYR A 143 11.29 5.64 18.01
C TYR A 143 11.80 4.37 18.71
N ILE A 144 12.68 3.65 18.03
CA ILE A 144 13.34 2.43 18.49
C ILE A 144 14.86 2.66 18.48
#